data_AF-A0A1C7GV08-F1
#
_entry.id   AF-A0A1C7GV08-F1
#
_cell.length_a   1.000
_cell.length_b   1.000
_cell.length_c   1.000
_cell.angle_alpha   90.00
_cell.angle_beta   90.00
_cell.angle_gamma   90.00
#
_symmetry.space_group_name_H-M   'P 1'
#
loop_
_entity.id
_entity.type
_entity.pdbx_description
1 polymer ?
#
loop_
_entity_poly.entity_id
_entity_poly.type
_entity_poly.pdbx_seq_one_letter_code
_entity_poly.pdbx_strand_id
1 'polypeptide(L)'
;MSVPGTGIDFPVMQSTDVPDFYLKHDFEGNYTDYGLPFLDERCSLETSDNLIIYGHHMNDGSMFSALLNYTDKDYCTAHPEILLETEQGAESYLVAAVVREKGSYGPGEWSLFDQINMSVASFRALVENLNERGLYNTGWELVFGDRLLTLVTCEYSQDNGRLAVVAMKT
;
A
#
# COMPACT_ATOMS: atom_id res chain seq x y z
N MET A 1 -7.77 -5.49 -7.47
CA MET A 1 -7.82 -4.93 -6.10
C MET A 1 -8.86 -3.84 -6.11
N SER A 2 -9.76 -3.87 -5.14
CA SER A 2 -10.85 -2.91 -5.03
C SER A 2 -11.08 -2.46 -3.60
N VAL A 3 -11.66 -1.27 -3.46
CA VAL A 3 -12.14 -0.75 -2.18
C VAL A 3 -13.64 -0.49 -2.32
N PRO A 4 -14.50 -1.32 -1.70
CA PRO A 4 -15.95 -1.21 -1.83
C PRO A 4 -16.49 0.18 -1.53
N GLY A 5 -17.40 0.65 -2.39
CA GLY A 5 -18.02 1.98 -2.26
C GLY A 5 -17.13 3.14 -2.74
N THR A 6 -16.00 2.87 -3.39
CA THR A 6 -15.09 3.87 -3.95
C THR A 6 -14.86 3.64 -5.45
N GLY A 7 -14.10 4.52 -6.10
CA GLY A 7 -13.65 4.34 -7.49
C GLY A 7 -12.38 3.49 -7.64
N ILE A 8 -11.82 2.97 -6.54
CA ILE A 8 -10.63 2.11 -6.59
C ILE A 8 -11.09 0.71 -6.98
N ASP A 9 -10.85 0.36 -8.24
CA ASP A 9 -11.06 -0.98 -8.79
C ASP A 9 -10.11 -1.17 -9.98
N PHE A 10 -8.95 -1.77 -9.71
CA PHE A 10 -7.86 -1.86 -10.68
C PHE A 10 -7.21 -3.25 -10.66
N PRO A 11 -6.75 -3.75 -11.82
CA PRO A 11 -5.83 -4.87 -11.84
C PRO A 11 -4.53 -4.47 -11.13
N VAL A 12 -3.88 -5.45 -10.49
CA VAL A 12 -2.55 -5.28 -9.89
C VAL A 12 -1.59 -6.15 -10.66
N MET A 13 -0.55 -5.52 -11.20
CA MET A 13 0.47 -6.22 -12.00
C MET A 13 1.73 -6.45 -11.18
N GLN A 14 2.61 -7.34 -11.64
CA GLN A 14 3.93 -7.51 -11.05
C GLN A 14 4.95 -7.79 -12.16
N SER A 15 6.13 -7.21 -12.05
CA SER A 15 7.29 -7.52 -12.89
C SER A 15 8.46 -7.80 -11.96
N THR A 16 8.94 -9.05 -11.94
CA THR A 16 10.06 -9.46 -11.07
C THR A 16 11.42 -9.09 -11.65
N ASP A 17 11.51 -8.95 -12.98
CA ASP A 17 12.77 -8.72 -13.69
C ASP A 17 13.04 -7.23 -13.95
N VAL A 18 11.99 -6.44 -14.08
CA VAL A 18 12.05 -5.00 -14.34
C VAL A 18 11.19 -4.31 -13.27
N PRO A 19 11.81 -3.89 -12.15
CA PRO A 19 11.12 -3.12 -11.11
C PRO A 19 10.42 -1.90 -11.73
N ASP A 20 9.27 -1.53 -11.16
CA ASP A 20 8.45 -0.39 -11.57
C ASP A 20 7.98 -0.41 -13.04
N PHE A 21 8.06 -1.53 -13.76
CA PHE A 21 7.66 -1.59 -15.19
C PHE A 21 6.25 -1.03 -15.41
N TYR A 22 5.28 -1.46 -14.60
CA TYR A 22 3.89 -1.04 -14.72
C TYR A 22 3.61 0.37 -14.20
N LEU A 23 4.62 1.07 -13.67
CA LEU A 23 4.51 2.51 -13.40
C LEU A 23 4.26 3.30 -14.70
N LYS A 24 4.72 2.82 -15.86
CA LYS A 24 4.54 3.51 -17.15
C LYS A 24 4.02 2.60 -18.26
N HIS A 25 3.37 1.48 -17.89
CA HIS A 25 2.81 0.54 -18.86
C HIS A 25 1.42 0.08 -18.46
N ASP A 26 0.59 -0.18 -19.47
CA ASP A 26 -0.75 -0.71 -19.32
C ASP A 26 -0.74 -2.25 -19.18
N PHE A 27 -1.93 -2.85 -19.15
CA PHE A 27 -2.10 -4.29 -18.99
C PHE A 27 -1.47 -5.10 -20.13
N GLU A 28 -1.44 -4.54 -21.35
CA GLU A 28 -0.85 -5.18 -22.52
C GLU A 28 0.67 -4.91 -22.64
N GLY A 29 1.23 -4.12 -21.72
CA GLY A 29 2.64 -3.74 -21.71
C GLY A 29 2.97 -2.57 -22.66
N ASN A 30 1.96 -1.83 -23.15
CA ASN A 30 2.20 -0.62 -23.92
C ASN A 30 2.45 0.57 -23.01
N TYR A 31 3.25 1.53 -23.48
CA TYR A 31 3.54 2.74 -22.72
C TYR A 31 2.27 3.57 -22.45
N THR A 32 2.14 4.04 -21.22
CA THR A 32 1.09 4.99 -20.80
C THR A 32 1.59 5.84 -19.64
N ASP A 33 1.10 7.08 -19.57
CA ASP A 33 1.42 7.96 -18.44
C ASP A 33 0.72 7.58 -17.15
N TYR A 34 -0.41 6.88 -17.24
CA TYR A 34 -1.25 6.46 -16.10
C TYR A 34 -0.69 5.22 -15.39
N GLY A 35 -0.03 4.32 -16.14
CA GLY A 35 0.43 3.03 -15.65
C GLY A 35 -0.70 2.16 -15.09
N LEU A 36 -0.33 1.23 -14.22
CA LEU A 36 -1.22 0.41 -13.40
C LEU A 36 -0.68 0.28 -11.97
N PRO A 37 -1.54 -0.01 -10.99
CA PRO A 37 -1.07 -0.46 -9.69
C PRO A 37 -0.19 -1.70 -9.84
N PHE A 38 0.91 -1.74 -9.11
CA PHE A 38 1.86 -2.85 -9.18
C PHE A 38 2.39 -3.28 -7.83
N LEU A 39 2.50 -4.59 -7.67
CA LEU A 39 3.11 -5.23 -6.50
C LEU A 39 4.62 -5.09 -6.58
N ASP A 40 5.26 -4.76 -5.45
CA ASP A 40 6.71 -4.73 -5.29
C ASP A 40 7.34 -6.05 -5.80
N GLU A 41 8.43 -5.95 -6.56
CA GLU A 41 9.06 -7.12 -7.19
C GLU A 41 9.59 -8.14 -6.16
N ARG A 42 9.85 -7.68 -4.93
CA ARG A 42 10.37 -8.50 -3.83
C ARG A 42 9.26 -9.26 -3.11
N CYS A 43 8.00 -8.91 -3.33
CA CYS A 43 6.86 -9.56 -2.70
C CYS A 43 6.51 -10.90 -3.37
N SER A 44 6.10 -11.86 -2.54
CA SER A 44 5.52 -13.13 -2.94
C SER A 44 4.13 -13.25 -2.32
N LEU A 45 3.12 -13.47 -3.16
CA LEU A 45 1.73 -13.66 -2.69
C LEU A 45 1.61 -14.78 -1.64
N GLU A 46 2.43 -15.82 -1.77
CA GLU A 46 2.40 -16.98 -0.89
C GLU A 46 3.16 -16.75 0.41
N THR A 47 4.33 -16.12 0.36
CA THR A 47 5.25 -16.13 1.51
C THR A 47 5.42 -14.79 2.19
N SER A 48 5.12 -13.67 1.54
CA SER A 48 5.39 -12.35 2.13
C SER A 48 4.43 -11.98 3.25
N ASP A 49 4.99 -11.46 4.33
CA ASP A 49 4.21 -10.99 5.49
C ASP A 49 3.46 -9.70 5.16
N ASN A 50 4.01 -8.87 4.28
CA ASN A 50 3.40 -7.64 3.79
C ASN A 50 3.50 -7.55 2.27
N LEU A 51 2.36 -7.37 1.61
CA LEU A 51 2.30 -7.09 0.17
C LEU A 51 2.27 -5.58 -0.03
N ILE A 52 3.22 -5.03 -0.78
CA ILE A 52 3.31 -3.58 -1.01
C ILE A 52 2.91 -3.28 -2.45
N ILE A 53 1.82 -2.55 -2.63
CA ILE A 53 1.29 -2.17 -3.94
C ILE A 53 1.46 -0.67 -4.13
N TYR A 54 2.17 -0.28 -5.18
CA TYR A 54 2.36 1.11 -5.56
C TYR A 54 1.38 1.49 -6.67
N GLY A 55 0.98 2.75 -6.70
CA GLY A 55 0.19 3.30 -7.79
C GLY A 55 0.33 4.81 -7.91
N HIS A 56 0.16 5.33 -9.12
CA HIS A 56 0.26 6.76 -9.37
C HIS A 56 -0.82 7.58 -8.65
N HIS A 57 -0.41 8.77 -8.24
CA HIS A 57 -1.32 9.86 -7.94
C HIS A 57 -1.37 10.75 -9.18
N MET A 58 -2.50 10.70 -9.88
CA MET A 58 -2.77 11.48 -11.07
C MET A 58 -3.51 12.78 -10.70
N ASN A 59 -3.15 13.90 -11.31
CA ASN A 59 -3.76 15.21 -11.01
C ASN A 59 -5.26 15.28 -11.34
N ASP A 60 -5.76 14.37 -12.17
CA ASP A 60 -7.18 14.23 -12.51
C ASP A 60 -7.98 13.40 -11.49
N GLY A 61 -7.32 12.90 -10.44
CA GLY A 61 -7.92 12.10 -9.38
C GLY A 61 -8.05 10.61 -9.70
N SER A 62 -7.55 10.15 -10.86
CA SER A 62 -7.59 8.73 -11.24
C SER A 62 -6.53 7.89 -10.49
N MET A 63 -6.52 6.57 -10.73
CA MET A 63 -5.55 5.64 -10.14
C MET A 63 -5.59 5.65 -8.60
N PHE A 64 -4.43 5.75 -7.93
CA PHE A 64 -4.34 5.71 -6.47
C PHE A 64 -4.47 7.09 -5.83
N SER A 65 -4.83 8.14 -6.58
CA SER A 65 -5.13 9.47 -6.01
C SER A 65 -6.24 9.40 -4.95
N ALA A 66 -7.21 8.50 -5.14
CA ALA A 66 -8.29 8.26 -4.18
C ALA A 66 -7.78 7.76 -2.81
N LEU A 67 -6.56 7.23 -2.70
CA LEU A 67 -5.97 6.90 -1.41
C LEU A 67 -5.78 8.12 -0.52
N LEU A 68 -5.64 9.34 -1.09
CA LEU A 68 -5.54 10.56 -0.30
C LEU A 68 -6.78 10.84 0.55
N ASN A 69 -7.94 10.29 0.18
CA ASN A 69 -9.15 10.40 0.99
C ASN A 69 -8.99 9.69 2.35
N TYR A 70 -8.13 8.68 2.46
CA TYR A 70 -7.79 8.05 3.74
C TYR A 70 -7.02 8.98 4.69
N THR A 71 -6.62 10.18 4.27
CA THR A 71 -6.13 11.18 5.25
C THR A 71 -7.26 11.70 6.15
N ASP A 72 -8.51 11.53 5.74
CA ASP A 72 -9.71 11.76 6.55
C ASP A 72 -10.13 10.47 7.28
N LYS A 73 -10.28 10.57 8.60
CA LYS A 73 -10.70 9.45 9.46
C LYS A 73 -12.12 8.97 9.14
N ASP A 74 -13.03 9.86 8.79
CA ASP A 74 -14.42 9.51 8.53
C ASP A 74 -14.52 8.69 7.23
N TYR A 75 -13.70 9.03 6.23
CA TYR A 75 -13.56 8.24 5.01
C TYR A 75 -13.05 6.83 5.31
N CYS A 76 -11.99 6.69 6.11
CA CYS A 76 -11.48 5.38 6.53
C CYS A 76 -12.53 4.56 7.29
N THR A 77 -13.35 5.21 8.11
CA THR A 77 -14.42 4.55 8.85
C THR A 77 -15.54 4.06 7.93
N ALA A 78 -15.85 4.84 6.87
CA ALA A 78 -16.85 4.48 5.87
C ALA A 78 -16.35 3.41 4.87
N HIS A 79 -15.04 3.35 4.61
CA HIS A 79 -14.41 2.45 3.64
C HIS A 79 -13.23 1.67 4.28
N PRO A 80 -13.48 0.84 5.31
CA PRO A 80 -12.41 0.19 6.06
C PRO A 80 -11.82 -1.04 5.34
N GLU A 81 -12.54 -1.60 4.38
CA GLU A 81 -12.22 -2.88 3.74
C GLU A 81 -11.52 -2.68 2.38
N ILE A 82 -10.50 -3.48 2.13
CA ILE A 82 -9.78 -3.58 0.86
C ILE A 82 -9.83 -5.05 0.42
N LEU A 83 -10.18 -5.29 -0.85
CA LEU A 83 -10.26 -6.62 -1.43
C LEU A 83 -9.11 -6.85 -2.42
N LEU A 84 -8.36 -7.93 -2.22
CA LEU A 84 -7.34 -8.40 -3.15
C LEU A 84 -7.75 -9.76 -3.70
N GLU A 85 -8.02 -9.81 -4.99
CA GLU A 85 -8.31 -11.06 -5.70
C GLU A 85 -7.06 -11.53 -6.42
N THR A 86 -6.69 -12.78 -6.18
CA THR A 86 -5.58 -13.48 -6.84
C THR A 86 -6.07 -14.81 -7.41
N GLU A 87 -5.19 -15.54 -8.09
CA GLU A 87 -5.48 -16.91 -8.53
C GLU A 87 -5.76 -17.87 -7.35
N GLN A 88 -5.30 -17.55 -6.14
CA GLN A 88 -5.57 -18.35 -4.94
C GLN A 88 -6.94 -18.05 -4.31
N GLY A 89 -7.58 -16.95 -4.70
CA GLY A 89 -8.90 -16.54 -4.21
C GLY A 89 -8.99 -15.06 -3.87
N ALA A 90 -10.15 -14.67 -3.36
CA ALA A 90 -10.39 -13.32 -2.85
C ALA A 90 -10.02 -13.24 -1.36
N GLU A 91 -9.23 -12.24 -1.00
CA GLU A 91 -8.81 -11.96 0.37
C GLU A 91 -9.28 -10.56 0.78
N SER A 92 -9.76 -10.43 2.02
CA SER A 92 -10.20 -9.16 2.59
C SER A 92 -9.20 -8.65 3.62
N TYR A 93 -8.98 -7.34 3.61
CA TYR A 93 -8.08 -6.63 4.50
C TYR A 93 -8.79 -5.43 5.13
N LEU A 94 -8.53 -5.18 6.41
CA LEU A 94 -9.04 -4.02 7.14
C LEU A 94 -7.93 -2.99 7.36
N VAL A 95 -8.20 -1.72 7.03
CA VAL A 95 -7.27 -0.61 7.23
C VAL A 95 -6.95 -0.45 8.71
N ALA A 96 -5.68 -0.66 9.06
CA ALA A 96 -5.17 -0.62 10.42
C ALA A 96 -4.35 0.65 10.70
N ALA A 97 -3.68 1.21 9.69
CA ALA A 97 -2.95 2.47 9.83
C ALA A 97 -2.89 3.26 8.53
N VAL A 98 -2.80 4.59 8.64
CA VAL A 98 -2.54 5.49 7.52
C VAL A 98 -1.41 6.42 7.92
N VAL A 99 -0.34 6.46 7.13
CA VAL A 99 0.89 7.20 7.45
C VAL A 99 1.40 7.98 6.25
N ARG A 100 2.04 9.13 6.52
CA ARG A 100 2.85 9.86 5.53
C ARG A 100 4.30 9.43 5.65
N GLU A 101 4.87 9.02 4.53
CA GLU A 101 6.23 8.49 4.41
C GLU A 101 7.07 9.37 3.48
N LYS A 102 8.39 9.31 3.64
CA LYS A 102 9.30 9.88 2.64
C LYS A 102 9.49 8.87 1.52
N GLY A 103 9.62 9.32 0.29
CA GLY A 103 9.90 8.44 -0.86
C GLY A 103 11.38 8.07 -1.01
N SER A 104 12.25 8.59 -0.14
CA SER A 104 13.70 8.35 -0.17
C SER A 104 14.26 8.35 1.25
N TYR A 105 15.15 7.41 1.52
CA TYR A 105 15.72 7.17 2.84
C TYR A 105 17.24 7.10 2.74
N GLY A 106 17.92 7.51 3.82
CA GLY A 106 19.36 7.37 3.93
C GLY A 106 19.80 5.92 4.19
N PRO A 107 21.08 5.58 3.96
CA PRO A 107 21.61 4.27 4.32
C PRO A 107 21.40 3.96 5.81
N GLY A 108 20.70 2.87 6.10
CA GLY A 108 20.42 2.42 7.47
C GLY A 108 19.25 3.13 8.17
N GLU A 109 18.55 4.05 7.50
CA GLU A 109 17.30 4.61 7.99
C GLU A 109 16.18 3.57 7.88
N TRP A 110 15.27 3.55 8.86
CA TRP A 110 14.11 2.66 8.82
C TRP A 110 13.14 3.09 7.71
N SER A 111 12.59 2.11 7.01
CA SER A 111 11.60 2.32 5.95
C SER A 111 10.47 1.30 6.06
N LEU A 112 9.23 1.78 5.95
CA LEU A 112 8.04 0.94 5.78
C LEU A 112 8.18 0.03 4.55
N PHE A 113 8.80 0.53 3.48
CA PHE A 113 8.91 -0.16 2.20
C PHE A 113 9.91 -1.32 2.20
N ASP A 114 10.67 -1.50 3.28
CA ASP A 114 11.53 -2.67 3.49
C ASP A 114 10.87 -3.76 4.36
N GLN A 115 9.68 -3.49 4.90
CA GLN A 115 8.98 -4.40 5.81
C GLN A 115 8.13 -5.43 5.03
N ILE A 116 8.76 -6.25 4.19
CA ILE A 116 8.10 -7.28 3.36
C ILE A 116 8.03 -8.63 4.06
N ASN A 117 9.19 -9.11 4.54
CA ASN A 117 9.31 -10.34 5.33
C ASN A 117 9.94 -9.96 6.67
N MET A 118 9.22 -10.17 7.77
CA MET A 118 9.54 -9.54 9.04
C MET A 118 9.91 -10.55 10.12
N SER A 119 11.04 -10.28 10.79
CA SER A 119 11.28 -10.87 12.09
C SER A 119 10.34 -10.26 13.14
N VAL A 120 10.21 -10.91 14.31
CA VAL A 120 9.46 -10.34 15.45
C VAL A 120 9.96 -8.93 15.81
N ALA A 121 11.27 -8.69 15.73
CA ALA A 121 11.86 -7.39 16.03
C ALA A 121 11.48 -6.34 14.97
N SER A 122 11.55 -6.71 13.68
CA SER A 122 11.15 -5.85 12.56
C SER A 122 9.67 -5.49 12.63
N PHE A 123 8.81 -6.46 12.95
CA PHE A 123 7.38 -6.24 13.10
C PHE A 123 7.05 -5.32 14.28
N ARG A 124 7.73 -5.48 15.43
CA ARG A 124 7.57 -4.53 16.55
C ARG A 124 7.96 -3.11 16.15
N ALA A 125 9.09 -2.96 15.46
CA ALA A 125 9.51 -1.66 14.96
C ALA A 125 8.50 -1.07 13.97
N LEU A 126 7.89 -1.89 13.11
CA LEU A 126 6.78 -1.47 12.25
C LEU A 126 5.61 -0.92 13.06
N VAL A 127 5.10 -1.69 14.03
CA VAL A 127 3.95 -1.27 14.86
C VAL A 127 4.26 0.00 15.65
N GLU A 128 5.46 0.12 16.22
CA GLU A 128 5.91 1.35 16.90
C GLU A 128 5.90 2.56 15.95
N ASN A 129 6.47 2.42 14.75
CA ASN A 129 6.47 3.49 13.75
C ASN A 129 5.05 3.86 13.29
N LEU A 130 4.17 2.89 13.07
CA LEU A 130 2.78 3.15 12.68
C LEU A 130 2.00 3.85 13.79
N ASN A 131 2.22 3.49 15.05
CA ASN A 131 1.58 4.15 16.20
C ASN A 131 2.08 5.58 16.41
N GLU A 132 3.38 5.83 16.21
CA GLU A 132 3.96 7.17 16.36
C GLU A 132 3.58 8.11 15.21
N ARG A 133 3.44 7.58 13.99
CA ARG A 133 3.31 8.37 12.76
C ARG A 133 1.93 8.30 12.11
N GLY A 134 1.06 7.43 12.63
CA GLY A 134 -0.33 7.28 12.19
C GLY A 134 -1.06 8.62 12.22
N LEU A 135 -1.79 8.92 11.14
CA LEU A 135 -2.57 10.15 11.05
C LEU A 135 -3.70 10.19 12.09
N TYR A 136 -4.22 9.02 12.46
CA TYR A 136 -5.25 8.83 13.48
C TYR A 136 -5.29 7.37 13.92
N ASN A 137 -5.96 7.11 15.04
CA ASN A 137 -6.22 5.75 15.52
C ASN A 137 -7.46 5.15 14.81
N THR A 138 -7.26 4.01 14.16
CA THR A 138 -8.28 3.20 13.45
C THR A 138 -9.07 2.27 14.38
N GLY A 139 -8.56 2.01 15.58
CA GLY A 139 -9.12 1.06 16.55
C GLY A 139 -8.61 -0.37 16.39
N TRP A 140 -7.75 -0.64 15.40
CA TRP A 140 -7.15 -1.96 15.17
C TRP A 140 -5.72 -2.02 15.71
N GLU A 141 -5.35 -3.17 16.26
CA GLU A 141 -4.00 -3.46 16.75
C GLU A 141 -3.39 -4.58 15.90
N LEU A 142 -2.20 -4.35 15.37
CA LEU A 142 -1.46 -5.34 14.59
C LEU A 142 -0.68 -6.28 15.53
N VAL A 143 -0.79 -7.58 15.29
CA VAL A 143 -0.08 -8.62 16.05
C VAL A 143 0.87 -9.40 15.16
N PHE A 144 1.98 -9.85 15.73
CA PHE A 144 2.98 -10.59 14.96
C PHE A 144 2.37 -11.86 14.36
N GLY A 145 2.53 -12.03 13.05
CA GLY A 145 1.90 -13.10 12.27
C GLY A 145 0.73 -12.63 11.41
N ASP A 146 0.23 -11.41 11.62
CA ASP A 146 -0.73 -10.78 10.71
C ASP A 146 -0.14 -10.64 9.31
N ARG A 147 -0.96 -10.95 8.30
CA ARG A 147 -0.62 -10.71 6.90
C ARG A 147 -1.10 -9.31 6.53
N LEU A 148 -0.18 -8.49 6.04
CA LEU A 148 -0.42 -7.08 5.75
C LEU A 148 -0.52 -6.83 4.25
N LEU A 149 -1.25 -5.76 3.92
CA LEU A 149 -1.32 -5.16 2.60
C LEU A 149 -1.07 -3.66 2.76
N THR A 150 -0.03 -3.14 2.10
CA THR A 150 0.32 -1.73 2.11
C THR A 150 0.07 -1.14 0.74
N LEU A 151 -0.86 -0.19 0.63
CA LEU A 151 -1.11 0.57 -0.59
C LEU A 151 -0.36 1.90 -0.53
N VAL A 152 0.41 2.22 -1.57
CA VAL A 152 1.31 3.37 -1.59
C VAL A 152 1.03 4.27 -2.80
N THR A 153 0.91 5.57 -2.56
CA THR A 153 0.84 6.57 -3.63
C THR A 153 1.69 7.80 -3.36
N CYS A 154 1.96 8.58 -4.40
CA CYS A 154 2.65 9.86 -4.28
C CYS A 154 1.78 10.88 -3.54
N GLU A 155 2.38 11.61 -2.62
CA GLU A 155 1.69 12.57 -1.76
C GLU A 155 2.49 13.87 -1.78
N TYR A 156 1.98 14.88 -2.48
CA TYR A 156 2.76 16.06 -2.87
C TYR A 156 2.70 17.23 -1.88
N SER A 157 2.16 17.05 -0.66
CA SER A 157 2.29 18.08 0.39
C SER A 157 3.71 18.19 0.96
N GLN A 158 4.59 17.24 0.62
CA GLN A 158 6.02 17.23 0.95
C GLN A 158 6.86 16.85 -0.28
N ASP A 159 8.10 17.33 -0.33
CA ASP A 159 9.06 16.91 -1.35
C ASP A 159 9.29 15.39 -1.26
N ASN A 160 8.96 14.70 -2.35
CA ASN A 160 8.98 13.24 -2.45
C ASN A 160 8.12 12.52 -1.39
N GLY A 161 7.01 13.12 -0.95
CA GLY A 161 6.09 12.46 -0.01
C GLY A 161 5.38 11.24 -0.59
N ARG A 162 5.02 10.31 0.28
CA ARG A 162 4.19 9.13 0.01
C ARG A 162 3.09 9.04 1.05
N LEU A 163 1.90 8.61 0.64
CA LEU A 163 0.88 8.15 1.56
C LEU A 163 0.89 6.62 1.51
N ALA A 164 0.95 5.99 2.68
CA ALA A 164 0.80 4.56 2.81
C ALA A 164 -0.44 4.23 3.66
N VAL A 165 -1.31 3.40 3.10
CA VAL A 165 -2.47 2.80 3.78
C VAL A 165 -2.10 1.35 4.09
N VAL A 166 -1.93 1.04 5.37
CA VAL A 166 -1.58 -0.30 5.85
C VAL A 166 -2.84 -0.99 6.35
N ALA A 167 -3.12 -2.16 5.80
CA ALA A 167 -4.26 -2.99 6.13
C ALA A 167 -3.81 -4.40 6.54
N MET A 168 -4.63 -5.06 7.36
CA MET A 168 -4.38 -6.42 7.86
C MET A 168 -5.45 -7.38 7.36
N LYS A 169 -5.05 -8.60 6.99
CA LYS A 169 -5.96 -9.62 6.50
C LYS A 169 -6.94 -10.07 7.59
N THR A 170 -8.21 -10.28 7.22
CA THR A 170 -9.29 -10.77 8.10
C THR A 170 -9.43 -12.29 8.09
#